data_AF-A0A059F1F3-F1
#
_entry.id   AF-A0A059F1F3-F1
#
_cell.length_a   1.000
_cell.length_b   1.000
_cell.length_c   1.000
_cell.angle_alpha   90.00
_cell.angle_beta   90.00
_cell.angle_gamma   90.00
#
_symmetry.space_group_name_H-M   'P 1'
#
loop_
_entity.id
_entity.type
_entity.pdbx_description
1 polymer ?
#
loop_
_entity_poly.entity_id
_entity_poly.type
_entity_poly.pdbx_seq_one_letter_code
_entity_poly.pdbx_strand_id
1 'polypeptide(L)'
;MMNHKCKSQRGRSPSNKTDAIRIIEFNNEITRCYATIIPDKSITTTFPIMEKIVLNGSTIYADEHKSYQRLNMLGYQHVTVYYRY
;
A
#
# COMPACT_ATOMS: atom_id res chain seq x y z
N MET A 1 28.65 18.49 -8.11
CA MET A 1 28.22 17.09 -8.25
C MET A 1 27.78 16.57 -6.88
N MET A 2 26.47 16.53 -6.61
CA MET A 2 25.92 15.92 -5.40
C MET A 2 25.72 14.43 -5.65
N ASN A 3 26.41 13.61 -4.85
CA ASN A 3 26.43 12.15 -4.97
C ASN A 3 25.09 11.60 -4.49
N HIS A 4 24.12 11.42 -5.40
CA HIS A 4 22.80 10.87 -5.13
C HIS A 4 22.86 9.33 -5.04
N LYS A 5 23.78 8.79 -4.24
CA LYS A 5 23.74 7.35 -3.94
C LYS A 5 22.51 7.10 -3.08
N CYS A 6 21.52 6.46 -3.68
CA CYS A 6 20.33 5.97 -3.01
C CYS A 6 20.77 5.24 -1.74
N LYS A 7 20.45 5.78 -0.56
CA LYS A 7 20.78 5.16 0.72
C LYS A 7 19.95 3.88 0.81
N SER A 8 20.49 2.76 0.32
CA SER A 8 19.98 1.46 0.70
C SER A 8 20.01 1.43 2.22
N GLN A 9 18.85 1.17 2.84
CA GLN A 9 18.71 1.19 4.29
C GLN A 9 19.72 0.20 4.90
N ARG A 10 20.84 0.71 5.43
CA ARG A 10 21.79 -0.08 6.22
C ARG A 10 21.06 -0.54 7.47
N GLY A 11 20.58 -1.79 7.47
CA GLY A 11 19.98 -2.40 8.66
C GLY A 11 19.03 -3.56 8.41
N ARG A 12 18.45 -3.72 7.22
CA ARG A 12 17.56 -4.86 6.93
C ARG A 12 18.31 -5.95 6.17
N SER A 13 18.34 -7.15 6.74
CA SER A 13 18.82 -8.34 6.01
C SER A 13 18.01 -8.50 4.72
N PRO A 14 18.64 -8.72 3.55
CA PRO A 14 17.94 -8.95 2.29
C PRO A 14 16.91 -10.09 2.39
N SER A 15 17.17 -11.06 3.27
CA SER A 15 16.41 -12.29 3.47
C SER A 15 15.34 -12.23 4.56
N ASN A 16 15.33 -11.20 5.42
CA ASN A 16 14.38 -11.08 6.54
C ASN A 16 13.51 -9.83 6.39
N LYS A 17 12.90 -9.68 5.22
CA LYS A 17 11.95 -8.61 4.94
C LYS A 17 10.55 -9.10 5.31
N THR A 18 10.17 -8.90 6.56
CA THR A 18 8.75 -8.99 6.93
C THR A 18 8.06 -7.74 6.40
N ASP A 19 7.25 -7.90 5.36
CA ASP A 19 6.40 -6.83 4.87
C ASP A 19 5.03 -6.90 5.56
N ALA A 20 4.33 -5.78 5.56
CA ALA A 20 2.99 -5.67 6.13
C ALA A 20 2.12 -4.77 5.27
N ILE A 21 0.84 -5.10 5.21
CA ILE A 21 -0.20 -4.24 4.64
C ILE A 21 -1.00 -3.62 5.78
N ARG A 22 -1.31 -2.34 5.63
CA ARG A 22 -2.09 -1.56 6.60
C ARG A 22 -3.21 -0.87 5.84
N ILE A 23 -4.44 -1.04 6.32
CA ILE A 23 -5.66 -0.46 5.74
C ILE A 23 -6.35 0.31 6.86
N ILE A 24 -6.66 1.57 6.61
CA ILE A 24 -7.31 2.44 7.58
C ILE A 24 -8.62 2.90 6.96
N GLU A 25 -9.72 2.63 7.65
CA GLU A 25 -11.04 3.17 7.34
C GLU A 25 -11.12 4.59 7.91
N PHE A 26 -11.42 5.56 7.06
CA PHE A 26 -11.47 6.96 7.42
C PHE A 26 -12.80 7.58 6.98
N ASN A 27 -13.55 8.12 7.94
CA ASN A 27 -14.78 8.86 7.72
C ASN A 27 -14.84 10.03 8.70
N ASN A 28 -14.26 11.17 8.31
CA ASN A 28 -13.94 12.35 9.15
C ASN A 28 -12.97 12.07 10.31
N GLU A 29 -12.99 10.85 10.85
CA GLU A 29 -12.10 10.29 11.84
C GLU A 29 -11.70 8.86 11.46
N ILE A 30 -10.70 8.32 12.14
CA ILE A 30 -10.28 6.92 11.95
C ILE A 30 -11.29 6.03 12.66
N THR A 31 -12.05 5.25 11.90
CA THR A 31 -13.09 4.37 12.46
C THR A 31 -12.60 2.95 12.70
N ARG A 32 -11.77 2.43 11.79
CA ARG A 32 -11.20 1.07 11.87
C ARG A 32 -9.80 0.99 11.28
N CYS A 33 -9.00 0.07 11.80
CA CYS A 33 -7.66 -0.22 11.31
C CYS A 33 -7.50 -1.73 11.13
N TYR A 34 -6.92 -2.13 10.01
CA TYR A 34 -6.51 -3.50 9.72
C TYR A 34 -5.02 -3.52 9.40
N ALA A 35 -4.29 -4.44 10.02
CA ALA A 35 -2.89 -4.67 9.74
C ALA A 35 -2.59 -6.17 9.73
N THR A 36 -1.88 -6.64 8.72
CA THR A 36 -1.40 -8.02 8.66
C THR A 36 -0.02 -8.08 8.04
N ILE A 37 0.73 -9.09 8.47
CA ILE A 37 2.01 -9.45 7.86
C ILE A 37 1.74 -10.12 6.52
N ILE A 38 2.53 -9.76 5.50
CA ILE A 38 2.45 -10.35 4.17
C ILE A 38 3.82 -10.93 3.78
N PRO A 39 3.84 -12.06 3.05
CA PRO A 39 5.09 -12.66 2.58
C PRO A 39 5.81 -11.79 1.54
N ASP A 40 5.06 -11.01 0.75
CA ASP A 40 5.59 -10.11 -0.28
C ASP A 40 4.61 -8.96 -0.58
N LYS A 41 5.09 -7.92 -1.29
CA LYS A 41 4.27 -6.77 -1.74
C LYS A 41 3.68 -6.93 -3.14
N SER A 42 3.65 -8.14 -3.67
CA SER A 42 3.08 -8.38 -4.99
C SER A 42 1.58 -8.12 -4.97
N ILE A 43 1.02 -7.72 -6.12
CA ILE A 43 -0.42 -7.52 -6.23
C ILE A 43 -1.21 -8.80 -5.98
N THR A 44 -0.64 -9.96 -6.31
CA THR A 44 -1.24 -11.27 -6.08
C THR A 44 -1.46 -11.54 -4.59
N THR A 45 -0.63 -10.98 -3.72
CA THR A 45 -0.74 -11.10 -2.27
C THR A 45 -1.61 -9.99 -1.67
N THR A 46 -1.42 -8.74 -2.11
CA THR A 46 -2.13 -7.60 -1.51
C THR A 46 -3.58 -7.49 -1.96
N PHE A 47 -3.89 -7.89 -3.19
CA PHE A 47 -5.22 -7.69 -3.78
C PHE A 47 -6.31 -8.53 -3.09
N PRO A 48 -6.14 -9.84 -2.82
CA PRO A 48 -7.15 -10.60 -2.09
C PRO A 48 -7.41 -10.06 -0.68
N ILE A 49 -6.39 -9.47 -0.04
CA ILE A 49 -6.53 -8.83 1.26
C ILE A 49 -7.37 -7.55 1.13
N MET A 50 -7.13 -6.73 0.10
CA MET A 50 -7.92 -5.54 -0.16
C MET A 50 -9.38 -5.89 -0.46
N GLU A 51 -9.64 -6.87 -1.33
CA GLU A 51 -10.99 -7.30 -1.70
C GLU A 51 -11.79 -7.83 -0.49
N LYS A 52 -11.11 -8.53 0.43
CA LYS A 52 -11.72 -9.04 1.66
C LYS A 52 -12.06 -7.94 2.67
N ILE A 53 -11.23 -6.91 2.77
CA ILE A 53 -11.31 -5.91 3.85
C ILE A 53 -12.00 -4.61 3.41
N VAL A 54 -11.86 -4.22 2.14
CA VAL A 54 -12.35 -2.96 1.59
C VAL A 54 -13.63 -3.19 0.80
N LEU A 55 -14.68 -2.44 1.15
CA LEU A 55 -15.94 -2.49 0.44
C LEU A 55 -15.77 -2.06 -1.01
N ASN A 56 -16.39 -2.79 -1.94
CA ASN A 56 -16.40 -2.43 -3.35
C ASN A 56 -17.03 -1.03 -3.55
N GLY A 57 -16.51 -0.25 -4.50
CA GLY A 57 -16.90 1.16 -4.68
C GLY A 57 -16.21 2.15 -3.75
N SER A 58 -15.41 1.70 -2.77
CA SER A 58 -14.71 2.61 -1.86
C SER A 58 -13.61 3.41 -2.57
N THR A 59 -13.35 4.62 -2.06
CA THR A 59 -12.20 5.42 -2.47
C THR A 59 -10.94 5.00 -1.72
N ILE A 60 -9.92 4.57 -2.45
CA ILE A 60 -8.62 4.15 -1.92
C ILE A 60 -7.60 5.24 -2.15
N TYR A 61 -7.04 5.77 -1.07
CA TYR A 61 -5.91 6.71 -1.09
C TYR A 61 -4.61 5.92 -0.90
N ALA A 62 -3.78 5.85 -1.94
CA ALA A 62 -2.50 5.15 -1.91
C ALA A 62 -1.46 5.87 -2.76
N ASP A 63 -0.21 5.38 -2.72
CA ASP A 63 0.85 5.91 -3.58
C ASP A 63 0.66 5.49 -5.06
N GLU A 64 1.52 5.98 -5.95
CA GLU A 64 1.44 5.68 -7.39
C GLU A 64 2.06 4.32 -7.75
N HIS A 65 1.86 3.29 -6.92
CA HIS A 65 2.37 1.97 -7.25
C HIS A 65 1.65 1.43 -8.50
N LYS A 66 2.42 1.01 -9.52
CA LYS A 66 1.86 0.56 -10.83
C LYS A 66 0.80 -0.52 -10.70
N SER A 67 0.87 -1.35 -9.66
CA SER A 67 -0.14 -2.38 -9.41
C SER A 67 -1.53 -1.80 -9.14
N TYR A 68 -1.62 -0.62 -8.52
CA TYR A 68 -2.88 0.02 -8.16
C TYR A 68 -3.62 0.63 -9.36
N GLN A 69 -2.99 0.71 -10.54
CA GLN A 69 -3.69 1.09 -11.77
C GLN A 69 -4.89 0.17 -12.08
N ARG A 70 -4.84 -1.09 -11.62
CA ARG A 70 -5.93 -2.05 -11.81
C ARG A 70 -7.11 -1.84 -10.87
N LEU A 71 -6.98 -1.07 -9.79
CA LEU A 71 -8.06 -0.87 -8.80
C LEU A 71 -9.30 -0.24 -9.44
N ASN A 72 -9.13 0.69 -10.38
CA ASN A 72 -10.23 1.31 -11.11
C ASN A 72 -11.05 0.30 -11.93
N MET A 73 -10.39 -0.69 -12.54
CA MET A 73 -11.09 -1.73 -13.30
C MET A 73 -11.87 -2.71 -12.39
N LEU A 74 -11.52 -2.75 -11.12
CA LEU A 74 -12.06 -3.67 -10.12
C LEU A 74 -13.20 -3.02 -9.31
N GLY A 75 -13.62 -1.81 -9.68
CA GLY A 75 -14.73 -1.10 -9.06
C GLY A 75 -14.35 -0.17 -7.91
N TYR A 76 -13.05 -0.02 -7.60
CA TYR A 76 -12.57 0.94 -6.59
C TYR A 76 -12.21 2.28 -7.23
N GLN A 77 -12.39 3.37 -6.50
CA GLN A 77 -11.88 4.67 -6.95
C GLN A 77 -10.49 4.91 -6.37
N HIS A 78 -9.45 4.82 -7.19
CA HIS A 78 -8.07 5.04 -6.74
C HIS A 78 -7.68 6.52 -6.83
N VAL A 79 -7.19 7.07 -5.72
CA VAL A 79 -6.63 8.42 -5.61
C VAL A 79 -5.17 8.33 -5.22
N THR A 80 -4.30 8.89 -6.05
CA THR A 80 -2.86 8.93 -5.80
C THR A 80 -2.50 10.04 -4.81
N VAL A 81 -1.76 9.68 -3.77
CA VAL A 81 -1.23 10.60 -2.76
C VAL A 81 0.29 10.69 -2.89
N TYR A 82 0.80 11.91 -2.93
CA TYR A 82 2.24 12.19 -2.93
C TYR A 82 2.68 12.67 -1.55
N TYR A 83 3.80 12.13 -1.06
CA TYR A 83 4.41 12.63 0.17
C TYR A 83 5.16 13.93 -0.13
N ARG A 84 4.84 15.00 0.62
CA ARG A 84 5.73 16.16 0.72
C ARG A 84 6.82 15.80 1.72
N TYR A 85 8.06 15.72 1.22
CA TYR A 85 9.27 15.63 2.05
C TYR A 85 9.91 17.00 2.18
#